data_AF-A0A378QTR5-F1
#
_entry.id   AF-A0A378QTR5-F1
#
_cell.length_a   1.000
_cell.length_b   1.000
_cell.length_c   1.000
_cell.angle_alpha   90.00
_cell.angle_beta   90.00
_cell.angle_gamma   90.00
#
_symmetry.space_group_name_H-M   'P 1'
#
loop_
_entity.id
_entity.type
_entity.pdbx_description
1 polymer ?
#
loop_
_entity_poly.entity_id
_entity_poly.type
_entity_poly.pdbx_seq_one_letter_code
_entity_poly.pdbx_strand_id
1 'polypeptide(L)' 'MLVKENPEPVKENSSVHVCKVKAFTDTYRSENTSRGKARLDVLKQCQAKHHEMFCRDEDVECTQYN' A
#
# COMPACT_ATOMS: atom_id res chain seq x y z
N MET A 1 17.83 -21.60 0.97
CA MET A 1 16.51 -20.96 1.17
C MET A 1 16.73 -19.83 2.16
N LEU A 2 16.92 -18.61 1.66
CA LEU A 2 17.39 -17.48 2.46
C LEU A 2 16.19 -16.78 3.14
N VAL A 3 16.21 -16.87 4.46
CA VAL A 3 15.72 -15.97 5.52
C VAL A 3 14.48 -15.12 5.19
N LYS A 4 13.40 -15.38 5.93
CA LYS A 4 12.22 -14.53 6.06
C LYS A 4 12.64 -13.12 6.45
N GLU A 5 12.32 -12.14 5.62
CA GLU A 5 12.46 -10.72 5.97
C GLU A 5 11.47 -10.43 7.10
N ASN A 6 12.01 -10.24 8.31
CA ASN A 6 11.28 -9.82 9.49
C ASN A 6 11.67 -8.36 9.74
N PRO A 7 10.85 -7.36 9.40
CA PRO A 7 11.18 -5.99 9.74
C PRO A 7 10.86 -5.76 11.23
N GLU A 8 11.90 -5.50 11.99
CA GLU A 8 11.87 -5.05 13.38
C GLU A 8 11.08 -3.72 13.51
N PRO A 9 10.44 -3.46 14.67
CA PRO A 9 9.61 -2.28 14.86
C PRO A 9 10.50 -1.05 15.07
N VAL A 10 10.71 -0.24 14.03
CA VAL A 10 11.37 1.06 14.15
C VAL A 10 10.41 2.01 14.88
N LYS A 11 10.63 2.17 16.18
CA LYS A 11 9.84 3.05 17.05
C LYS A 11 10.53 4.42 17.16
N GLU A 12 10.23 5.34 16.26
CA GLU A 12 10.54 6.78 16.39
C GLU A 12 9.45 7.64 15.74
N ASN A 13 8.28 7.81 16.37
CA ASN A 13 7.21 8.77 15.95
C ASN A 13 7.00 8.87 14.42
N SER A 14 7.24 7.79 13.68
CA SER A 14 7.40 7.86 12.24
C SER A 14 6.05 7.53 11.69
N SER A 15 5.36 8.54 11.19
CA SER A 15 4.00 8.36 10.73
C SER A 15 3.98 7.34 9.57
N VAL A 16 3.26 6.25 9.75
CA VAL A 16 3.08 5.22 8.73
C VAL A 16 1.83 5.53 7.94
N HIS A 17 1.97 5.60 6.61
CA HIS A 17 0.85 5.74 5.70
C HIS A 17 0.47 4.38 5.15
N VAL A 18 -0.79 4.00 5.37
CA VAL A 18 -1.39 2.77 4.88
C VAL A 18 -2.38 3.15 3.79
N CYS A 19 -2.09 2.79 2.55
CA CYS A 19 -2.99 3.01 1.42
C CYS A 19 -3.64 1.71 0.96
N LYS A 20 -4.90 1.80 0.53
CA LYS A 20 -5.72 0.67 0.07
C LYS A 20 -6.47 1.04 -1.20
N VAL A 21 -6.64 0.08 -2.09
CA VAL A 21 -7.58 0.18 -3.23
C VAL A 21 -8.32 -1.13 -3.37
N LYS A 22 -9.62 -1.04 -3.64
CA LYS A 22 -10.48 -2.21 -3.84
C LYS A 22 -10.80 -2.33 -5.33
N ALA A 23 -10.56 -3.52 -5.90
CA ALA A 23 -11.01 -3.86 -7.24
C ALA A 23 -11.73 -5.19 -7.17
N PHE A 24 -13.02 -5.20 -7.54
CA PHE A 24 -13.90 -6.36 -7.42
C PHE A 24 -13.92 -6.92 -5.98
N THR A 25 -13.54 -8.19 -5.81
CA THR A 25 -13.44 -8.88 -4.53
C THR A 25 -12.08 -8.70 -3.85
N ASP A 26 -11.10 -8.14 -4.55
CA ASP A 26 -9.74 -7.96 -4.05
C ASP A 26 -9.58 -6.62 -3.36
N THR A 27 -8.80 -6.60 -2.28
CA THR A 27 -8.32 -5.38 -1.64
C THR A 27 -6.81 -5.42 -1.61
N TYR A 28 -6.18 -4.44 -2.25
CA TYR A 28 -4.74 -4.25 -2.25
C TYR A 28 -4.35 -3.28 -1.14
N ARG A 29 -3.20 -3.50 -0.51
CA ARG A 29 -2.73 -2.68 0.61
C ARG A 29 -1.22 -2.50 0.53
N SER A 30 -0.77 -1.28 0.78
CA SER A 30 0.65 -0.97 0.96
C SER A 30 0.85 -0.02 2.13
N GLU A 31 2.00 -0.17 2.79
CA GLU A 31 2.39 0.62 3.96
C GLU A 31 3.76 1.25 3.68
N ASN A 32 3.90 2.55 3.97
CA ASN A 32 5.16 3.25 3.81
C ASN A 32 5.22 4.48 4.70
N THR A 33 6.41 4.92 5.08
CA THR A 33 6.62 6.21 5.75
C THR A 33 6.33 7.41 4.83
N SER A 34 6.27 7.19 3.51
CA SER A 34 5.82 8.16 2.52
C SER A 34 4.45 7.80 1.95
N ARG A 35 3.46 8.70 2.12
CA ARG A 35 2.12 8.54 1.53
C ARG A 35 2.16 8.27 0.02
N GLY A 36 3.03 9.00 -0.70
CA GLY A 36 3.17 8.86 -2.15
C GLY A 36 3.66 7.47 -2.57
N LYS A 37 4.63 6.90 -1.83
CA LYS A 37 5.13 5.55 -2.09
C LYS A 37 4.07 4.49 -1.79
N ALA A 38 3.43 4.56 -0.60
CA ALA A 38 2.35 3.63 -0.25
C ALA A 38 1.24 3.63 -1.31
N ARG A 39 0.87 4.81 -1.81
CA ARG A 39 -0.13 4.97 -2.85
C ARG A 39 0.31 4.41 -4.21
N LEU A 40 1.53 4.71 -4.65
CA LEU A 40 2.05 4.19 -5.91
C LEU A 40 2.13 2.66 -5.89
N ASP A 41 2.57 2.09 -4.77
CA ASP A 41 2.72 0.65 -4.62
C ASP A 41 1.36 -0.06 -4.64
N VAL A 42 0.34 0.51 -4.00
CA VAL A 42 -1.00 -0.12 -3.99
C VAL A 42 -1.64 -0.12 -5.40
N LEU A 43 -1.42 0.94 -6.18
CA LEU A 43 -1.87 1.01 -7.57
C LEU A 43 -1.14 0.00 -8.45
N LYS A 44 0.19 -0.13 -8.30
CA LYS A 44 0.98 -1.15 -9.01
C LYS A 44 0.52 -2.56 -8.68
N GLN A 45 0.23 -2.86 -7.41
CA GLN A 45 -0.30 -4.16 -7.00
C GLN A 45 -1.64 -4.46 -7.68
N CYS A 46 -2.54 -3.48 -7.75
CA CYS A 46 -3.82 -3.62 -8.43
C CYS A 46 -3.65 -3.81 -9.95
N GLN A 47 -2.83 -2.97 -10.58
CA GLN A 47 -2.58 -2.98 -12.03
C GLN A 47 -1.83 -4.23 -12.51
N ALA A 48 -1.11 -4.91 -11.62
CA ALA A 48 -0.49 -6.20 -11.92
C ALA A 48 -1.52 -7.32 -12.15
N LYS A 49 -2.76 -7.15 -11.68
CA LYS A 49 -3.83 -8.15 -11.81
C LYS A 49 -5.03 -7.67 -12.64
N HIS A 50 -5.28 -6.37 -12.64
CA HIS A 50 -6.45 -5.75 -13.25
C HIS A 50 -6.04 -4.61 -14.19
N HIS A 51 -6.88 -4.30 -15.18
CA HIS A 51 -6.64 -3.15 -16.05
C HIS A 51 -6.69 -1.83 -15.25
N GLU A 52 -5.92 -0.81 -15.67
CA GLU A 52 -5.80 0.48 -14.98
C GLU A 52 -7.15 1.16 -14.68
N MET A 53 -8.15 0.93 -15.54
CA MET A 53 -9.51 1.47 -15.41
C MET A 53 -10.24 1.04 -14.13
N PHE A 54 -9.79 -0.06 -13.50
CA PHE A 54 -10.31 -0.61 -12.23
C PHE A 54 -9.42 -0.28 -11.02
N CYS A 55 -8.28 0.36 -11.26
CA CYS A 55 -7.27 0.69 -10.26
C CYS A 55 -7.06 2.20 -10.27
N ARG A 56 -8.14 2.97 -10.12
CA ARG A 56 -8.07 4.42 -10.26
C ARG A 56 -7.46 5.05 -9.02
N ASP A 57 -6.73 6.10 -9.28
CA ASP A 57 -6.03 6.91 -8.29
C ASP A 57 -6.98 7.53 -7.25
N GLU A 58 -8.21 7.83 -7.67
CA GLU A 58 -9.31 8.40 -6.89
C GLU A 58 -9.92 7.40 -5.91
N ASP A 59 -9.87 6.11 -6.21
CA ASP A 59 -10.40 5.03 -5.37
C ASP A 59 -9.41 4.62 -4.26
N VAL A 60 -8.24 5.26 -4.18
CA VAL A 60 -7.22 4.96 -3.17
C VAL A 60 -7.51 5.69 -1.87
N GLU A 61 -7.76 4.91 -0.82
CA GLU A 61 -7.91 5.40 0.54
C GLU A 61 -6.58 5.30 1.29
N CYS A 62 -6.09 6.39 1.88
CA CYS A 62 -4.87 6.39 2.69
C CYS A 62 -5.14 6.86 4.12
N THR A 63 -4.67 6.09 5.10
CA THR A 63 -4.74 6.41 6.54
C THR A 63 -3.33 6.59 7.09
N GLN A 64 -3.11 7.58 7.95
CA GLN A 64 -1.85 7.79 8.66
C GLN A 64 -1.98 7.29 10.10
N TYR A 65 -0.96 6.56 10.57
CA TYR A 65 -0.84 6.10 11.95
C TYR A 65 0.46 6.67 12.54
N ASN A 66 0.43 7.12 13.80
CA ASN A 66 1.57 7.71 14.51
C ASN A 66 1.93 6.87 15.74
#